data_AF-A0A537C7T5-F1
#
_entry.id   AF-A0A537C7T5-F1
#
_cell.length_a   1.000
_cell.length_b   1.000
_cell.length_c   1.000
_cell.angle_alpha   90.00
_cell.angle_beta   90.00
_cell.angle_gamma   90.00
#
_symmetry.space_group_name_H-M   'P 1'
#
loop_
_entity.id
_entity.type
_entity.pdbx_description
1 polymer ?
#
loop_
_entity_poly.entity_id
_entity_poly.type
_entity_poly.pdbx_seq_one_letter_code
_entity_poly.pdbx_strand_id
1 'polypeptide(L)' 'MGQNGLEQFIAEFRRRLPAQSKTAQAIDRFDPFEKIAFKAIDEGYVEFVDQFSKFMEDYLRRSTSETADSDR' A
#
# COMPACT_ATOMS: atom_id res chain seq x y z
N MET A 1 -15.30 12.31 -3.60
CA MET A 1 -13.85 12.24 -3.35
C MET A 1 -13.49 10.80 -3.04
N GLY A 2 -13.32 9.96 -4.07
CA GLY A 2 -12.85 8.59 -3.89
C GLY A 2 -11.34 8.57 -4.07
N GLN A 3 -10.59 9.15 -3.12
CA GLN A 3 -9.14 8.98 -3.11
C GLN A 3 -8.84 7.63 -2.47
N ASN A 4 -8.49 6.69 -3.35
CA ASN A 4 -8.03 5.33 -3.11
C ASN A 4 -7.42 5.18 -1.70
N GLY A 5 -8.07 4.40 -0.81
CA GLY A 5 -7.63 4.28 0.59
C GLY A 5 -6.17 3.83 0.75
N LEU A 6 -5.63 3.13 -0.26
CA LEU A 6 -4.21 2.81 -0.39
C LEU A 6 -3.32 4.05 -0.47
N GLU A 7 -3.66 5.04 -1.29
CA GLU A 7 -2.85 6.26 -1.44
C GLU A 7 -2.81 7.05 -0.13
N GLN A 8 -3.92 7.12 0.59
CA GLN A 8 -3.96 7.77 1.90
C GLN A 8 -3.11 7.02 2.92
N PHE A 9 -3.17 5.70 2.94
CA PHE A 9 -2.35 4.87 3.82
C PHE A 9 -0.84 5.06 3.54
N ILE A 10 -0.44 5.11 2.26
CA ILE A 10 0.96 5.40 1.86
C ILE A 10 1.36 6.81 2.31
N ALA A 11 0.50 7.81 2.08
CA ALA A 11 0.78 9.19 2.43
C ALA A 11 0.94 9.38 3.95
N GLU A 12 0.11 8.73 4.75
CA GLU A 12 0.23 8.73 6.22
C GLU A 12 1.54 8.07 6.66
N PHE A 13 1.88 6.92 6.09
CA PHE A 13 3.13 6.25 6.41
C PHE A 13 4.35 7.09 6.03
N ARG A 14 4.32 7.72 4.85
CA ARG A 14 5.37 8.64 4.39
C ARG A 14 5.61 9.79 5.36
N ARG A 15 4.57 10.32 6.02
CA ARG A 15 4.70 11.39 7.03
C ARG A 15 5.38 10.92 8.32
N ARG A 16 5.30 9.63 8.65
CA ARG A 16 5.93 9.04 9.83
C ARG A 16 7.37 8.58 9.58
N LEU A 17 7.75 8.43 8.31
CA LEU A 17 9.10 8.04 7.93
C LEU A 17 10.08 9.24 7.97
N PRO A 18 11.33 9.00 8.39
CA PRO A 18 12.38 10.00 8.24
C PRO A 18 12.64 10.26 6.75
N ALA A 19 12.79 11.53 6.35
CA ALA A 19 12.94 11.89 4.93
C ALA A 19 14.15 11.24 4.24
N GLN A 20 15.17 10.86 5.02
CA GLN A 20 16.37 10.17 4.55
C GLN A 20 16.22 8.65 4.40
N SER A 21 15.10 8.05 4.83
CA SER A 21 14.84 6.62 4.66
C SER A 21 14.76 6.25 3.17
N LYS A 22 15.22 5.04 2.84
CA LYS A 22 15.11 4.49 1.49
C LYS A 22 13.64 4.32 1.10
N THR A 23 12.81 3.88 2.05
CA THR A 23 11.36 3.71 1.91
C THR A 23 10.66 5.05 1.64
N ALA A 24 11.04 6.10 2.39
CA ALA A 24 10.49 7.45 2.18
C ALA A 24 10.76 7.95 0.75
N GLN A 25 12.00 7.80 0.29
CA GLN A 25 12.41 8.19 -1.06
C GLN A 25 11.72 7.36 -2.15
N ALA A 26 11.47 6.07 -1.90
CA ALA A 26 10.75 5.22 -2.85
C ALA A 26 9.28 5.65 -2.98
N ILE A 27 8.65 6.01 -1.87
CA ILE A 27 7.30 6.56 -1.88
C ILE A 27 7.24 7.91 -2.62
N ASP A 28 8.17 8.83 -2.35
CA ASP A 28 8.25 10.12 -3.07
C ASP A 28 8.44 9.96 -4.58
N ARG A 29 9.14 8.90 -4.99
CA ARG A 29 9.39 8.59 -6.41
C ARG A 29 8.23 7.84 -7.06
N PHE A 30 7.16 7.54 -6.32
CA PHE A 30 6.06 6.69 -6.78
C PHE A 30 6.58 5.33 -7.31
N ASP A 31 7.61 4.77 -6.64
CA ASP A 31 8.10 3.43 -6.97
C ASP A 31 6.98 2.38 -6.79
N PRO A 32 7.04 1.24 -7.50
CA PRO A 32 6.06 0.18 -7.33
C PRO A 32 6.07 -0.36 -5.90
N PHE A 33 4.92 -0.82 -5.41
CA PHE A 33 4.77 -1.31 -4.04
C PHE A 33 5.80 -2.39 -3.69
N GLU A 34 6.08 -3.35 -4.58
CA GLU A 34 7.12 -4.36 -4.35
C GLU A 34 8.47 -3.77 -3.94
N LYS A 35 8.85 -2.66 -4.56
CA LYS A 35 10.12 -1.98 -4.31
C LYS A 35 10.07 -1.13 -3.04
N ILE A 36 8.92 -0.52 -2.75
CA ILE A 36 8.67 0.16 -1.47
C ILE A 36 8.71 -0.85 -0.32
N ALA A 37 8.03 -1.99 -0.48
CA ALA A 37 7.95 -3.08 0.49
C ALA A 37 9.32 -3.71 0.76
N PHE A 38 10.12 -3.94 -0.29
CA PHE A 38 11.49 -4.43 -0.14
C PHE A 38 12.35 -3.49 0.72
N LYS A 39 12.29 -2.18 0.44
CA LYS A 39 13.02 -1.17 1.23
C LYS A 39 12.46 -1.04 2.65
N ALA A 40 11.14 -1.16 2.81
CA ALA A 40 10.48 -1.13 4.10
C ALA A 40 10.94 -2.29 4.98
N ILE A 41 10.99 -3.51 4.43
CA ILE A 41 11.52 -4.69 5.13
C ILE A 41 12.99 -4.52 5.48
N ASP A 42 13.83 -4.04 4.54
CA ASP A 42 15.26 -3.76 4.76
C ASP A 42 15.48 -2.77 5.92
N GLU A 43 14.58 -1.79 6.08
CA GLU A 43 14.62 -0.79 7.16
C GLU A 43 13.85 -1.22 8.43
N GLY A 44 13.24 -2.40 8.46
CA GLY A 44 12.55 -2.96 9.62
C GLY A 44 11.05 -2.64 9.73
N TYR A 45 10.46 -2.00 8.71
CA TYR A 45 9.04 -1.67 8.64
C TYR A 45 8.18 -2.84 8.13
N VAL A 46 8.41 -4.04 8.66
CA VAL A 46 7.70 -5.27 8.22
C VAL A 46 6.20 -5.18 8.50
N GLU A 47 5.80 -4.59 9.64
CA GLU A 47 4.39 -4.39 9.98
C GLU A 47 3.65 -3.50 8.97
N PHE A 48 4.32 -2.49 8.42
CA PHE A 48 3.74 -1.66 7.36
C PHE A 48 3.45 -2.47 6.10
N VAL A 49 4.40 -3.32 5.69
CA VAL A 49 4.25 -4.17 4.50
C VAL A 49 3.12 -5.19 4.69
N ASP A 50 3.01 -5.77 5.89
CA ASP A 50 1.92 -6.68 6.25
C ASP A 50 0.54 -5.99 6.18
N GLN A 51 0.41 -4.81 6.80
CA GLN A 51 -0.83 -4.01 6.76
C GLN A 51 -1.20 -3.60 5.32
N PHE A 52 -0.22 -3.18 4.52
CA PHE A 52 -0.44 -2.80 3.14
C PHE A 52 -0.91 -3.97 2.28
N SER A 53 -0.29 -5.14 2.45
CA SER A 53 -0.65 -6.37 1.73
C SER A 53 -2.10 -6.77 2.03
N LYS A 54 -2.49 -6.74 3.31
CA LYS A 54 -3.88 -6.99 3.72
C LYS A 54 -4.87 -6.01 3.10
N PHE A 55 -4.50 -4.74 3.02
CA PHE A 55 -5.35 -3.72 2.39
C PHE A 55 -5.53 -3.97 0.90
N MET A 56 -4.46 -4.35 0.19
CA MET A 56 -4.50 -4.74 -1.23
C MET A 56 -5.37 -5.98 -1.45
N GLU A 57 -5.24 -7.00 -0.59
CA GLU A 57 -6.05 -8.22 -0.66
C GLU A 57 -7.54 -7.92 -0.47
N ASP A 58 -7.90 -7.06 0.51
CA ASP A 58 -9.30 -6.67 0.74
C ASP A 58 -9.86 -5.86 -0.44
N TYR A 59 -9.06 -4.92 -0.97
CA TYR A 59 -9.45 -4.12 -2.14
C TYR A 59 -9.66 -4.98 -3.39
N LEU A 60 -8.73 -5.92 -3.65
CA LEU A 60 -8.82 -6.83 -4.78
C LEU A 60 -10.00 -7.79 -4.62
N ARG A 61 -10.21 -8.33 -3.41
CA ARG A 61 -11.34 -9.21 -3.10
C ARG A 61 -12.69 -8.54 -3.31
N ARG A 62 -12.83 -7.27 -2.91
CA ARG A 62 -14.06 -6.52 -3.15
C ARG A 62 -14.28 -6.22 -4.63
N SER A 63 -13.23 -5.87 -5.37
CA SER A 63 -13.32 -5.60 -6.80
C SER A 63 -13.71 -6.84 -7.63
N THR A 64 -13.34 -8.05 -7.19
CA THR A 64 -13.71 -9.30 -7.87
C THR A 64 -15.08 -9.85 -7.47
N SER A 65 -15.68 -9.32 -6.39
CA SER A 65 -17.00 -9.77 -5.90
C SER A 65 -18.16 -9.06 -6.62
N GLU A 66 -17.94 -7.92 -7.28
CA GLU A 66 -18.96 -7.15 -8.01
C GLU A 66 -19.23 -7.66 -9.44
N THR A 67 -18.79 -8.88 -9.78
CA THR A 67 -19.10 -9.52 -11.08
C THR A 67 -19.77 -10.89 -10.93
N ALA A 68 -20.08 -11.33 -9.69
CA ALA A 68 -20.67 -12.64 -9.42
C ALA A 68 -22.13 -12.58 -8.93
N ASP A 69 -22.85 -11.49 -9.19
CA ASP A 69 -24.31 -11.40 -9.01
C ASP A 69 -24.95 -11.04 -10.37
N SER A 70 -24.87 -11.99 -11.31
CA SER A 70 -25.69 -11.97 -12.53
C SER A 70 -25.90 -13.40 -13.00
N ASP A 71 -26.58 -14.21 -12.19
CA ASP A 71 -27.28 -15.40 -12.67
C ASP A 71 -28.59 -15.47 -11.89
N ARG A 72 -29.61 -14.84 -12.47
CA ARG A 72 -31.00 -14.85 -12.00
C ARG A 72 -31.80 -15.82 -12.87
#